data_AF-A0A944W2J3-F1
#
_entry.id   AF-A0A944W2J3-F1
#
_cell.length_a   1.000
_cell.length_b   1.000
_cell.length_c   1.000
_cell.angle_alpha   90.00
_cell.angle_beta   90.00
_cell.angle_gamma   90.00
#
_symmetry.space_group_name_H-M   'P 1'
#
loop_
_entity.id
_entity.type
_entity.pdbx_description
1 polymer ?
#
loop_
_entity_poly.entity_id
_entity_poly.type
_entity_poly.pdbx_seq_one_letter_code
_entity_poly.pdbx_strand_id
1 'polypeptide(L)' 'DLDFHTAPRRQYVINLSGGVEIEVGDGSKRIIPAGEILLAEDTTGQGHISRAINGESRRSLFVTLD' A
#
# COMPACT_ATOMS: atom_id res chain seq x y z
N ASP A 1 -4.89 4.86 10.21
CA ASP A 1 -5.37 4.79 8.82
C ASP A 1 -5.48 6.20 8.26
N LEU A 2 -5.02 6.40 7.03
CA LEU A 2 -5.23 7.63 6.28
C LEU A 2 -6.36 7.39 5.27
N ASP A 3 -7.19 8.39 5.02
CA ASP A 3 -8.07 8.44 3.86
C ASP A 3 -7.23 8.48 2.56
N PHE A 4 -7.88 8.65 1.40
CA PHE A 4 -7.21 8.66 0.11
C PHE A 4 -5.98 9.58 0.08
N HIS A 5 -4.84 9.02 -0.30
CA HIS A 5 -3.58 9.75 -0.44
C HIS A 5 -2.72 9.14 -1.55
N THR A 6 -1.94 9.99 -2.21
CA THR A 6 -0.99 9.57 -3.23
C THR A 6 0.25 8.95 -2.59
N ALA A 7 0.95 8.12 -3.37
CA ALA A 7 2.30 7.72 -3.01
C ALA A 7 3.22 8.96 -3.07
N PRO A 8 4.13 9.15 -2.11
CA PRO A 8 5.04 10.30 -2.11
C PRO A 8 6.06 10.27 -3.27
N ARG A 9 6.24 9.11 -3.90
CA ARG A 9 7.06 8.84 -5.09
C ARG A 9 6.74 7.43 -5.60
N ARG A 10 7.22 7.10 -6.80
CA ARG A 10 7.20 5.72 -7.30
C ARG A 10 8.10 4.85 -6.42
N GLN A 11 7.56 3.76 -5.90
CA GLN A 11 8.30 2.87 -4.98
C GLN A 11 7.67 1.48 -4.90
N TYR A 12 8.50 0.47 -4.67
CA TYR A 12 8.02 -0.83 -4.24
C TYR A 12 7.77 -0.82 -2.74
N VAL A 13 6.69 -1.46 -2.31
CA VAL A 13 6.44 -1.76 -0.90
C VAL A 13 6.37 -3.28 -0.74
N ILE A 14 7.22 -3.80 0.14
CA ILE A 14 7.38 -5.23 0.41
C ILE A 14 6.87 -5.49 1.81
N ASN A 15 5.82 -6.31 1.95
CA ASN A 15 5.28 -6.68 3.25
C ASN A 15 6.12 -7.80 3.86
N LEU A 16 6.83 -7.53 4.96
CA LEU A 16 7.67 -8.54 5.63
C LEU A 16 6.88 -9.35 6.66
N SER A 17 5.95 -8.72 7.36
CA SER A 17 5.01 -9.38 8.27
C SER A 17 3.75 -8.55 8.41
N GLY A 18 2.61 -9.21 8.58
CA GLY A 18 1.30 -8.57 8.38
C GLY A 18 1.09 -8.21 6.91
N GLY A 19 -0.17 -8.15 6.49
CA GLY A 19 -0.53 -7.67 5.16
C GLY A 19 -1.14 -6.27 5.19
N VAL A 20 -1.56 -5.80 4.02
CA VAL A 20 -2.31 -4.55 3.86
C VAL A 20 -3.47 -4.77 2.90
N GLU A 21 -4.64 -4.22 3.22
CA GLU A 21 -5.70 -4.03 2.24
C GLU A 21 -5.47 -2.67 1.57
N ILE A 22 -5.43 -2.67 0.24
CA ILE A 22 -5.36 -1.47 -0.59
C ILE A 22 -6.71 -1.27 -1.27
N GLU A 23 -7.27 -0.07 -1.13
CA GLU A 23 -8.44 0.40 -1.86
C GLU A 23 -8.05 1.54 -2.79
N VAL A 24 -8.52 1.51 -4.05
CA VAL A 24 -8.24 2.55 -5.05
C VAL A 24 -9.52 3.28 -5.46
N GLY A 25 -9.40 4.30 -6.31
CA GLY A 25 -10.47 5.27 -6.61
C GLY A 25 -11.77 4.69 -7.18
N ASP A 26 -11.73 3.53 -7.84
CA ASP A 26 -12.93 2.83 -8.33
C ASP A 26 -13.62 1.96 -7.27
N GLY A 27 -13.11 1.99 -6.03
CA GLY A 27 -13.60 1.20 -4.90
C GLY A 27 -13.13 -0.25 -4.89
N SER A 28 -12.34 -0.68 -5.88
CA SER A 28 -11.75 -2.02 -5.86
C SER A 28 -10.75 -2.16 -4.71
N LYS A 29 -10.73 -3.34 -4.11
CA LYS A 29 -9.92 -3.66 -2.93
C LYS A 29 -9.10 -4.92 -3.18
N ARG A 30 -7.85 -4.90 -2.75
CA ARG A 30 -6.99 -6.09 -2.75
C ARG A 30 -6.24 -6.22 -1.44
N ILE A 31 -6.26 -7.43 -0.90
CA ILE A 31 -5.38 -7.83 0.19
C ILE A 31 -4.03 -8.22 -0.42
N ILE A 32 -2.96 -7.61 0.11
CA ILE A 32 -1.58 -7.91 -0.23
C ILE A 32 -0.92 -8.48 1.03
N PRO A 33 -0.74 -9.81 1.12
CA PRO A 33 -0.23 -10.45 2.32
C PRO A 33 1.26 -10.19 2.53
N ALA A 34 1.79 -10.67 3.65
CA ALA A 34 3.23 -10.75 3.87
C ALA A 34 3.89 -11.66 2.83
N GLY A 35 5.08 -11.29 2.37
CA GLY A 35 5.83 -11.96 1.30
C GLY A 35 5.53 -11.43 -0.10
N GLU A 36 4.45 -10.66 -0.29
CA GLU A 36 4.13 -10.03 -1.57
C GLU A 36 4.67 -8.60 -1.68
N ILE A 37 4.83 -8.17 -2.94
CA ILE A 37 5.35 -6.87 -3.34
C ILE A 37 4.24 -6.11 -4.07
N LEU A 38 4.08 -4.82 -3.76
CA LEU A 38 3.22 -3.91 -4.51
C LEU A 38 4.05 -2.75 -5.06
N LEU A 39 3.71 -2.27 -6.26
CA LEU A 39 4.23 -1.03 -6.81
C LEU A 39 3.24 0.09 -6.49
N ALA A 40 3.69 1.08 -5.72
CA ALA A 40 2.94 2.30 -5.47
C ALA A 40 3.46 3.38 -6.42
N GLU A 41 2.68 3.70 -7.46
CA GLU A 41 3.10 4.61 -8.52
C GLU A 41 2.17 5.80 -8.76
N ASP A 42 0.98 5.82 -8.15
CA ASP A 42 0.10 6.99 -8.25
C ASP A 42 0.62 8.12 -7.36
N THR A 43 1.34 9.06 -7.95
CA THR A 43 1.92 10.23 -7.27
C THR A 43 1.13 11.52 -7.45
N THR A 44 0.14 11.56 -8.35
CA THR A 44 -0.57 12.80 -8.73
C THR A 44 -2.09 12.64 -8.91
N GLY A 45 -2.59 11.40 -8.93
CA GLY A 45 -4.00 11.07 -9.05
C GLY A 45 -4.72 11.06 -7.71
N GLN A 46 -5.74 10.21 -7.59
CA GLN A 46 -6.54 10.09 -6.37
C GLN A 46 -5.80 9.33 -5.26
N GLY A 47 -4.85 8.48 -5.62
CA GLY A 47 -4.10 7.66 -4.71
C GLY A 47 -4.88 6.44 -4.22
N HIS A 48 -4.68 6.09 -2.96
CA HIS A 48 -5.20 4.87 -2.36
C HIS A 48 -5.49 5.05 -0.86
N ILE A 49 -6.24 4.11 -0.30
CA ILE A 49 -6.34 3.91 1.15
C ILE A 49 -5.59 2.63 1.50
N SER A 50 -4.82 2.67 2.59
CA SER A 50 -4.13 1.50 3.15
C SER A 50 -4.70 1.17 4.51
N ARG A 51 -5.15 -0.08 4.72
CA ARG A 51 -5.65 -0.57 6.01
C ARG A 51 -4.86 -1.79 6.48
N ALA A 52 -4.52 -1.82 7.76
CA ALA A 52 -3.94 -3.00 8.38
C ALA A 52 -5.00 -4.12 8.44
N ILE A 53 -4.59 -5.34 8.08
CA ILE A 53 -5.48 -6.50 8.16
C ILE A 53 -5.62 -6.89 9.63
N ASN A 54 -6.86 -7.07 10.10
CA ASN A 54 -7.18 -7.52 11.47
C ASN A 54 -6.53 -6.67 12.59
N GLY A 55 -6.18 -5.41 12.32
CA GLY A 55 -5.48 -4.56 13.28
C GLY A 55 -4.05 -5.03 13.61
N GLU A 56 -3.46 -5.92 12.81
CA GLU A 56 -2.11 -6.43 13.02
C GLU A 56 -1.05 -5.36 12.70
N SER A 57 0.04 -5.38 13.47
CA SER A 57 1.20 -4.55 13.16
C SER A 57 1.89 -5.03 11.89
N ARG A 58 1.98 -4.13 10.90
CA ARG A 58 2.65 -4.39 9.62
C ARG A 58 4.11 -3.94 9.67
N ARG A 59 5.03 -4.82 9.28
CA ARG A 59 6.43 -4.46 8.97
C ARG A 59 6.61 -4.49 7.47
N SER A 60 7.18 -3.44 6.91
CA SER A 60 7.38 -3.29 5.48
C SER A 60 8.69 -2.61 5.14
N LEU A 61 9.22 -2.92 3.96
CA LEU A 61 10.32 -2.19 3.34
C LEU A 61 9.76 -1.34 2.20
N PHE A 62 10.28 -0.12 2.09
CA PHE A 62 10.01 0.79 0.98
C PHE A 62 11.29 0.92 0.18
N VAL A 63 11.23 0.53 -1.09
CA VAL A 63 12.35 0.64 -2.03
C VAL A 63 11.95 1.69 -3.05
N THR A 64 12.59 2.85 -2.97
CA THR A 64 12.30 3.97 -3.87
C THR A 64 12.76 3.61 -5.28
N LEU A 65 11.97 4.04 -6.27
CA LEU A 65 12.36 3.98 -7.66
C LEU A 65 12.75 5.38 -8.09
N ASP A 66 13.97 5.50 -8.60
CA ASP A 66 14.54 6.71 -9.18
C ASP A 66 14.43 6.61 -10.71
#